data_AF-Q6K4Y8-F1
#
_entry.id   AF-Q6K4Y8-F1
#
_cell.length_a   1.000
_cell.length_b   1.000
_cell.length_c   1.000
_cell.angle_alpha   90.00
_cell.angle_beta   90.00
_cell.angle_gamma   90.00
#
_symmetry.space_group_name_H-M   'P 1'
#
loop_
_entity.id
_entity.type
_entity.pdbx_description
1 polymer ?
#
loop_
_entity_poly.entity_id
_entity_poly.type
_entity_poly.pdbx_seq_one_letter_code
_entity_poly.pdbx_strand_id
1 'polypeptide(L)'
;MGAPPPPARPGRRSRSRAVARGPGPPLPSKNRIIPGRPSRLWLDRCLRALFVAALALSLSLSPPPPSLLLPAAPARAASSPVGERRRNPEAPPYPCEDVGRYYAGLDGLAGDELMAKLRAVVSPHAALRYKDVWEALKILDAADAPKPEASLDVIEIYSQRAVPKNLAGKPDGWNREHLWPRSYGLTYGPSLTDLHNIRPADVNGKGNKYYGHCAATSVRCMRPANHEAAPDTETDSERWAPPLKVRGDVSRALMYMAVSYGSDQKDGAPHLELSDSPSIRK
;
A
#
# COMPACT_ATOMS: atom_id res chain seq x y z
N MET A 1 48.49 -48.07 -53.86
CA MET A 1 47.05 -48.32 -54.09
C MET A 1 46.29 -47.76 -52.90
N GLY A 2 45.66 -46.61 -53.04
CA GLY A 2 44.85 -45.97 -51.99
C GLY A 2 43.40 -45.86 -52.45
N ALA A 3 42.46 -46.30 -51.61
CA ALA A 3 41.04 -46.35 -51.93
C ALA A 3 40.41 -44.93 -52.02
N PRO A 4 39.38 -44.72 -52.86
CA PRO A 4 38.74 -43.42 -53.01
C PRO A 4 37.78 -43.10 -51.84
N PRO A 5 37.51 -41.81 -51.55
CA PRO A 5 36.66 -41.40 -50.45
C PRO A 5 35.16 -41.62 -50.74
N PRO A 6 34.32 -41.78 -49.68
CA PRO A 6 32.89 -42.05 -49.84
C PRO A 6 32.06 -40.81 -50.20
N PRO A 7 30.86 -40.98 -50.80
CA PRO A 7 30.04 -39.89 -51.29
C PRO A 7 29.28 -39.14 -50.17
N ALA A 8 29.04 -37.85 -50.40
CA ALA A 8 28.36 -36.93 -49.49
C ALA A 8 26.85 -37.23 -49.33
N ARG A 9 26.34 -37.09 -48.09
CA ARG A 9 24.91 -37.27 -47.76
C ARG A 9 24.06 -36.08 -48.23
N PRO A 10 22.80 -36.29 -48.66
CA PRO A 10 21.92 -35.21 -49.09
C PRO A 10 21.33 -34.45 -47.89
N GLY A 11 21.26 -33.12 -48.04
CA GLY A 11 20.78 -32.18 -47.02
C GLY A 11 19.29 -32.32 -46.70
N ARG A 12 18.96 -32.29 -45.40
CA ARG A 12 17.58 -32.25 -44.89
C ARG A 12 16.94 -30.88 -45.21
N ARG A 13 15.94 -30.86 -46.09
CA ARG A 13 14.99 -29.74 -46.20
C ARG A 13 14.05 -29.75 -44.99
N SER A 14 14.14 -28.77 -44.10
CA SER A 14 13.11 -28.51 -43.10
C SER A 14 11.90 -27.83 -43.77
N ARG A 15 10.77 -28.52 -43.82
CA ARG A 15 9.48 -27.93 -44.21
C ARG A 15 8.99 -27.02 -43.08
N SER A 16 8.93 -25.72 -43.33
CA SER A 16 8.23 -24.76 -42.47
C SER A 16 6.74 -25.03 -42.53
N ARG A 17 6.15 -25.46 -41.42
CA ARG A 17 4.70 -25.65 -41.28
C ARG A 17 4.10 -24.32 -40.81
N ALA A 18 3.32 -23.67 -41.67
CA ALA A 18 2.54 -22.50 -41.32
C ALA A 18 1.49 -22.89 -40.26
N VAL A 19 1.51 -22.21 -39.12
CA VAL A 19 0.48 -22.33 -38.07
C VAL A 19 -0.59 -21.28 -38.34
N ALA A 20 -1.81 -21.73 -38.59
CA ALA A 20 -2.98 -20.88 -38.72
C ALA A 20 -3.25 -20.14 -37.40
N ARG A 21 -3.46 -18.82 -37.47
CA ARG A 21 -3.86 -17.99 -36.33
C ARG A 21 -5.33 -18.26 -36.01
N GLY A 22 -5.60 -18.84 -34.84
CA GLY A 22 -6.95 -18.88 -34.27
C GLY A 22 -7.41 -17.48 -33.83
N PRO A 23 -8.73 -17.28 -33.61
CA PRO A 23 -9.27 -15.99 -33.19
C PRO A 23 -8.71 -15.61 -31.82
N GLY A 24 -8.22 -14.37 -31.70
CA GLY A 24 -7.64 -13.85 -30.47
C GLY A 24 -8.65 -13.79 -29.31
N PRO A 25 -8.17 -13.76 -28.06
CA PRO A 25 -9.03 -13.65 -26.89
C PRO A 25 -9.81 -12.33 -26.92
N PRO A 26 -11.02 -12.29 -26.33
CA PRO A 26 -11.82 -11.07 -26.28
C PRO A 26 -11.11 -10.00 -25.46
N LEU A 27 -11.18 -8.76 -25.94
CA LEU A 27 -10.62 -7.57 -25.30
C LEU A 27 -11.14 -7.41 -23.86
N PRO A 28 -10.27 -7.03 -22.89
CA PRO A 28 -10.72 -6.81 -21.53
C PRO A 28 -11.70 -5.65 -21.45
N SER A 29 -12.75 -5.88 -20.65
CA SER A 29 -13.80 -4.95 -20.27
C SER A 29 -13.24 -3.58 -19.87
N LYS A 30 -13.88 -2.52 -20.40
CA LYS A 30 -13.63 -1.09 -20.18
C LYS A 30 -13.06 -0.77 -18.79
N ASN A 31 -11.84 -0.23 -18.78
CA ASN A 31 -11.18 0.39 -17.63
C ASN A 31 -12.12 1.39 -16.94
N ARG A 32 -12.55 1.05 -15.73
CA ARG A 32 -13.32 1.97 -14.89
C ARG A 32 -12.35 2.92 -14.19
N ILE A 33 -11.98 4.00 -14.88
CA ILE A 33 -11.28 5.13 -14.26
C ILE A 33 -12.25 5.71 -13.22
N ILE A 34 -11.90 5.59 -11.94
CA ILE A 34 -12.72 6.13 -10.85
C ILE A 34 -12.52 7.65 -10.84
N PRO A 35 -13.55 8.47 -11.11
CA PRO A 35 -13.43 9.92 -11.00
C PRO A 35 -13.13 10.32 -9.55
N GLY A 36 -12.40 11.44 -9.41
CA GLY A 36 -11.75 11.92 -8.20
C GLY A 36 -12.47 11.58 -6.90
N ARG A 37 -11.87 10.68 -6.12
CA ARG A 37 -12.20 10.54 -4.70
C ARG A 37 -11.49 11.68 -3.96
N PRO A 38 -12.17 12.40 -3.05
CA PRO A 38 -11.48 13.28 -2.12
C PRO A 38 -10.45 12.47 -1.33
N SER A 39 -9.38 13.14 -0.94
CA SER A 39 -8.32 12.65 -0.06
C SER A 39 -8.89 11.71 1.01
N ARG A 40 -8.26 10.53 1.13
CA ARG A 40 -8.54 9.42 2.06
C ARG A 40 -9.43 9.85 3.25
N LEU A 41 -10.58 9.17 3.40
CA LEU A 41 -11.63 9.35 4.43
C LEU A 41 -11.17 9.31 5.91
N TRP A 42 -9.86 9.26 6.16
CA TRP A 42 -9.27 9.41 7.49
C TRP A 42 -9.18 10.90 7.92
N LEU A 43 -9.17 11.86 7.00
CA LEU A 43 -9.21 13.30 7.34
C LEU A 43 -10.63 13.91 7.39
N ASP A 44 -11.60 13.36 6.65
CA ASP A 44 -12.93 13.98 6.51
C ASP A 44 -13.91 13.74 7.68
N ARG A 45 -13.51 12.94 8.68
CA ARG A 45 -14.32 12.77 9.91
C ARG A 45 -14.12 13.88 10.94
N CYS A 46 -13.16 14.79 10.76
CA CYS A 46 -12.94 15.90 11.69
C CYS A 46 -13.71 17.19 11.32
N LEU A 47 -14.12 17.38 10.05
CA LEU A 47 -14.74 18.65 9.64
C LEU A 47 -16.28 18.73 9.80
N ARG A 48 -16.97 17.60 10.01
CA ARG A 48 -18.44 17.58 10.20
C ARG A 48 -18.90 17.72 11.65
N ALA A 49 -18.00 17.71 12.62
CA ALA A 49 -18.33 17.90 14.04
C ALA A 49 -18.50 19.37 14.44
N LEU A 50 -18.09 20.35 13.61
CA LEU A 50 -18.18 21.77 13.92
C LEU A 50 -19.46 22.47 13.44
N PHE A 51 -20.36 21.79 12.70
CA PHE A 51 -21.58 22.41 12.16
C PHE A 51 -22.90 21.98 12.82
N VAL A 52 -22.90 21.06 13.78
CA VAL A 52 -24.13 20.65 14.50
C VAL A 52 -24.23 21.28 15.91
N ALA A 53 -23.18 21.94 16.40
CA ALA A 53 -23.20 22.63 17.69
C ALA A 53 -23.92 24.01 17.68
N ALA A 54 -24.42 24.48 16.53
CA ALA A 54 -25.05 25.80 16.39
C ALA A 54 -26.60 25.78 16.33
N LEU A 55 -27.26 24.62 16.47
CA LEU A 55 -28.72 24.53 16.43
C LEU A 55 -29.35 23.79 17.63
N ALA A 56 -28.70 23.84 18.79
CA ALA A 56 -29.25 23.32 20.04
C ALA A 56 -29.26 24.38 21.16
N LEU A 57 -29.49 25.65 20.79
CA LEU A 57 -29.70 26.75 21.73
C LEU A 57 -30.97 27.54 21.39
N SER A 58 -32.11 26.87 21.41
CA SER A 58 -33.40 27.51 21.71
C SER A 58 -34.46 26.43 21.93
N LEU A 59 -34.81 26.24 23.20
CA LEU A 59 -36.14 25.93 23.75
C LEU A 59 -35.94 25.31 25.14
N SER A 60 -35.51 26.14 26.09
CA SER A 60 -35.78 25.91 27.51
C SER A 60 -36.96 26.81 27.89
N LEU A 61 -38.13 26.24 28.15
CA LEU A 61 -39.08 26.65 29.20
C LEU A 61 -40.36 25.81 29.06
N SER A 62 -40.50 24.75 29.86
CA SER A 62 -41.81 24.32 30.35
C SER A 62 -41.64 23.41 31.58
N PRO A 63 -42.44 23.58 32.66
CA PRO A 63 -42.34 22.79 33.89
C PRO A 63 -43.03 21.41 33.77
N PRO A 64 -42.68 20.43 34.63
CA PRO A 64 -43.22 19.07 34.55
C PRO A 64 -44.62 18.96 35.19
N PRO A 65 -45.51 18.10 34.66
CA PRO A 65 -46.76 17.73 35.34
C PRO A 65 -46.53 16.61 36.39
N PRO A 66 -47.47 16.45 37.34
CA PRO A 66 -47.28 15.63 38.54
C PRO A 66 -47.48 14.13 38.33
N SER A 67 -46.78 13.37 39.18
CA SER A 67 -46.71 11.92 39.28
C SER A 67 -48.07 11.24 39.44
N LEU A 68 -48.34 10.24 38.58
CA LEU A 68 -49.37 9.23 38.82
C LEU A 68 -48.70 7.87 39.05
N LEU A 69 -48.97 7.32 40.24
CA LEU A 69 -48.61 5.97 40.67
C LEU A 69 -49.37 4.92 39.84
N LEU A 70 -48.65 3.94 39.29
CA LEU A 70 -49.21 2.66 38.82
C LEU A 70 -48.44 1.50 39.49
N PRO A 71 -49.11 0.36 39.77
CA PRO A 71 -48.54 -0.71 40.58
C PRO A 71 -47.61 -1.62 39.77
N ALA A 72 -46.66 -2.21 40.49
CA ALA A 72 -45.64 -3.13 39.99
C ALA A 72 -46.25 -4.45 39.48
N ALA A 73 -45.76 -4.92 38.33
CA ALA A 73 -45.93 -6.29 37.84
C ALA A 73 -44.58 -7.03 37.90
N PRO A 74 -44.57 -8.36 38.09
CA PRO A 74 -43.42 -9.08 38.65
C PRO A 74 -42.31 -9.32 37.63
N ALA A 75 -41.09 -9.36 38.16
CA ALA A 75 -39.86 -9.66 37.47
C ALA A 75 -39.89 -11.04 36.80
N ARG A 76 -39.63 -11.07 35.49
CA ARG A 76 -39.24 -12.29 34.78
C ARG A 76 -37.73 -12.26 34.59
N ALA A 77 -37.05 -13.20 35.26
CA ALA A 77 -35.63 -13.45 35.09
C ALA A 77 -35.37 -13.88 33.63
N ALA A 78 -34.59 -13.07 32.90
CA ALA A 78 -33.99 -13.45 31.64
C ALA A 78 -32.48 -13.63 31.84
N SER A 79 -32.04 -14.83 31.52
CA SER A 79 -30.67 -15.34 31.58
C SER A 79 -29.65 -14.43 30.89
N SER A 80 -28.52 -14.21 31.57
CA SER A 80 -27.32 -13.54 31.07
C SER A 80 -26.85 -14.09 29.72
N PRO A 81 -26.58 -13.22 28.73
CA PRO A 81 -25.54 -13.50 27.75
C PRO A 81 -24.20 -12.98 28.29
N VAL A 82 -23.18 -13.78 28.03
CA VAL A 82 -21.76 -13.56 28.32
C VAL A 82 -21.34 -12.11 28.05
N GLY A 83 -20.61 -11.54 29.00
CA GLY A 83 -20.23 -10.13 29.07
C GLY A 83 -19.63 -9.58 27.77
N GLU A 84 -20.45 -8.83 27.05
CA GLU A 84 -19.97 -7.87 26.07
C GLU A 84 -19.40 -6.69 26.86
N ARG A 85 -18.07 -6.67 26.96
CA ARG A 85 -17.31 -5.58 27.57
C ARG A 85 -17.75 -4.29 26.90
N ARG A 86 -18.53 -3.44 27.60
CA ARG A 86 -18.89 -2.09 27.15
C ARG A 86 -17.60 -1.35 26.80
N ARG A 87 -17.25 -1.26 25.52
CA ARG A 87 -16.18 -0.41 25.05
C ARG A 87 -16.66 1.03 25.18
N ASN A 88 -15.84 1.87 25.81
CA ASN A 88 -16.04 3.32 25.78
C ASN A 88 -16.00 3.75 24.30
N PRO A 89 -17.08 4.31 23.73
CA PRO A 89 -17.14 4.66 22.30
C PRO A 89 -16.18 5.77 21.89
N GLU A 90 -15.48 6.39 22.85
CA GLU A 90 -14.62 7.56 22.63
C GLU A 90 -13.12 7.25 22.74
N ALA A 91 -12.72 6.06 23.20
CA ALA A 91 -11.32 5.66 23.23
C ALA A 91 -10.96 4.93 21.93
N PRO A 92 -9.91 5.36 21.19
CA PRO A 92 -9.48 4.66 20.00
C PRO A 92 -9.16 3.18 20.32
N PRO A 93 -9.70 2.21 19.57
CA PRO A 93 -9.47 0.79 19.82
C PRO A 93 -7.99 0.37 19.76
N TYR A 94 -7.11 1.16 19.13
CA TYR A 94 -5.68 0.88 19.06
C TYR A 94 -4.79 2.07 19.46
N PRO A 95 -3.63 1.84 20.10
CA PRO A 95 -2.69 2.92 20.48
C PRO A 95 -2.22 3.79 19.32
N CYS A 96 -2.20 3.26 18.09
CA CYS A 96 -1.81 3.97 16.88
C CYS A 96 -2.88 4.90 16.31
N GLU A 97 -4.12 4.82 16.80
CA GLU A 97 -5.20 5.73 16.40
C GLU A 97 -5.20 7.02 17.23
N ASP A 98 -4.53 7.03 18.37
CA ASP A 98 -4.14 8.25 19.08
C ASP A 98 -2.71 8.62 18.65
N VAL A 99 -2.61 9.37 17.55
CA VAL A 99 -1.32 9.80 16.97
C VAL A 99 -0.48 10.58 17.98
N GLY A 100 -1.10 11.41 18.81
CA GLY A 100 -0.40 12.20 19.84
C GLY A 100 0.22 11.31 20.91
N ARG A 101 -0.51 10.30 21.38
CA ARG A 101 0.01 9.30 22.30
C ARG A 101 1.07 8.40 21.65
N TYR A 102 0.86 7.97 20.41
CA TYR A 102 1.79 7.11 19.68
C TYR A 102 3.16 7.77 19.52
N TYR A 103 3.17 9.07 19.24
CA TYR A 103 4.38 9.89 19.11
C TYR A 103 4.69 10.73 20.36
N ALA A 104 4.26 10.29 21.55
CA ALA A 104 4.49 11.05 22.78
C ALA A 104 5.99 11.20 23.11
N GLY A 105 6.38 12.42 23.51
CA GLY A 105 7.75 12.74 23.91
C GLY A 105 8.73 12.89 22.74
N LEU A 106 8.21 13.22 21.55
CA LEU A 106 8.99 13.63 20.38
C LEU A 106 9.11 15.16 20.25
N ASP A 107 8.30 15.92 21.02
CA ASP A 107 8.28 17.38 20.98
C ASP A 107 9.66 17.98 21.31
N GLY A 108 10.12 18.89 20.45
CA GLY A 108 11.39 19.60 20.63
C GLY A 108 12.65 18.79 20.29
N LEU A 109 12.55 17.50 19.96
CA LEU A 109 13.69 16.70 19.53
C LEU A 109 14.10 17.03 18.09
N ALA A 110 15.40 16.93 17.81
CA ALA A 110 15.97 17.08 16.46
C ALA A 110 17.16 16.15 16.25
N GLY A 111 17.61 16.02 14.99
CA GLY A 111 18.80 15.24 14.62
C GLY A 111 18.77 13.80 15.13
N ASP A 112 19.90 13.35 15.68
CA ASP A 112 20.07 11.96 16.12
C ASP A 112 19.14 11.57 17.28
N GLU A 113 18.81 12.51 18.17
CA GLU A 113 17.89 12.26 19.28
C GLU A 113 16.47 11.96 18.78
N LEU A 114 15.99 12.76 17.81
CA LEU A 114 14.71 12.54 17.15
C LEU A 114 14.69 11.18 16.44
N MET A 115 15.75 10.86 15.69
CA MET A 115 15.86 9.60 14.96
C MET A 115 15.87 8.39 15.91
N ALA A 116 16.64 8.44 16.99
CA ALA A 116 16.67 7.38 18.00
C ALA A 116 15.31 7.16 18.67
N LYS A 117 14.61 8.27 19.01
CA LYS A 117 13.28 8.20 19.62
C LYS A 117 12.24 7.65 18.66
N LEU A 118 12.20 8.12 17.41
CA LEU A 118 11.31 7.60 16.38
C LEU A 118 11.55 6.12 16.14
N ARG A 119 12.83 5.72 16.04
CA ARG A 119 13.19 4.31 15.86
C ARG A 119 12.70 3.45 17.01
N ALA A 120 12.81 3.90 18.25
CA ALA A 120 12.27 3.15 19.40
C ALA A 120 10.74 2.96 19.32
N VAL A 121 10.01 3.93 18.77
CA VAL A 121 8.55 3.84 18.54
C VAL A 121 8.20 2.79 17.48
N VAL A 122 8.96 2.73 16.38
CA VAL A 122 8.63 1.88 15.21
C VAL A 122 9.38 0.54 15.15
N SER A 123 10.47 0.38 15.92
CA SER A 123 11.28 -0.85 15.94
C SER A 123 10.57 -2.11 16.43
N PRO A 124 9.56 -2.10 17.31
CA PRO A 124 8.84 -3.33 17.64
C PRO A 124 7.90 -3.72 16.49
N HIS A 125 8.45 -4.30 15.42
CA HIS A 125 7.69 -4.86 14.31
C HIS A 125 8.08 -6.32 14.05
N ALA A 126 7.07 -7.15 13.76
CA ALA A 126 7.26 -8.56 13.48
C ALA A 126 7.39 -8.79 11.97
N ALA A 127 8.33 -9.65 11.58
CA ALA A 127 8.43 -10.10 10.20
C ALA A 127 7.28 -11.06 9.87
N LEU A 128 6.57 -10.80 8.77
CA LEU A 128 5.68 -11.79 8.18
C LEU A 128 6.47 -12.79 7.36
N ARG A 129 5.94 -14.02 7.23
CA ARG A 129 6.44 -14.94 6.20
C ARG A 129 6.12 -14.32 4.84
N TYR A 130 7.04 -14.48 3.88
CA TYR A 130 6.91 -13.87 2.56
C TYR A 130 5.58 -14.18 1.87
N LYS A 131 5.05 -15.40 2.03
CA LYS A 131 3.74 -15.79 1.49
C LYS A 131 2.55 -15.09 2.15
N ASP A 132 2.66 -14.73 3.43
CA ASP A 132 1.59 -14.08 4.19
C ASP A 132 1.44 -12.59 3.82
N VAL A 133 2.49 -12.00 3.24
CA VAL A 133 2.44 -10.62 2.71
C VAL A 133 1.31 -10.48 1.69
N TRP A 134 1.08 -11.47 0.83
CA TRP A 134 -0.02 -11.42 -0.13
C TRP A 134 -1.38 -11.29 0.56
N GLU A 135 -1.63 -12.08 1.61
CA GLU A 135 -2.88 -12.03 2.34
C GLU A 135 -3.05 -10.71 3.10
N ALA A 136 -1.97 -10.19 3.68
CA ALA A 136 -2.00 -8.88 4.32
C ALA A 136 -2.35 -7.75 3.33
N LEU A 137 -1.74 -7.72 2.15
CA LEU A 137 -2.03 -6.69 1.14
C LEU A 137 -3.47 -6.78 0.61
N LYS A 138 -4.03 -7.99 0.49
CA LYS A 138 -5.45 -8.16 0.13
C LYS A 138 -6.40 -7.52 1.15
N ILE A 139 -5.98 -7.36 2.39
CA ILE A 139 -6.76 -6.68 3.43
C ILE A 139 -6.43 -5.19 3.47
N LEU A 140 -5.15 -4.83 3.58
CA LEU A 140 -4.70 -3.46 3.79
C LEU A 140 -4.95 -2.53 2.59
N ASP A 141 -4.90 -3.08 1.38
CA ASP A 141 -5.07 -2.33 0.14
C ASP A 141 -6.38 -2.70 -0.57
N ALA A 142 -7.33 -3.30 0.16
CA ALA A 142 -8.67 -3.59 -0.34
C ALA A 142 -9.36 -2.35 -0.92
N ALA A 143 -10.00 -2.50 -2.08
CA ALA A 143 -10.77 -1.43 -2.70
C ALA A 143 -11.93 -0.93 -1.81
N ASP A 144 -12.58 -1.84 -1.08
CA ASP A 144 -13.52 -1.52 0.01
C ASP A 144 -12.83 -1.56 1.38
N ALA A 145 -12.17 -0.47 1.75
CA ALA A 145 -11.44 -0.37 3.02
C ALA A 145 -12.30 -0.57 4.29
N PRO A 146 -13.58 -0.12 4.34
CA PRO A 146 -14.49 -0.46 5.45
C PRO A 146 -14.84 -1.95 5.58
N LYS A 147 -14.75 -2.74 4.51
CA LYS A 147 -15.08 -4.17 4.49
C LYS A 147 -14.01 -4.96 3.73
N PRO A 148 -12.76 -4.96 4.22
CA PRO A 148 -11.63 -5.40 3.43
C PRO A 148 -11.70 -6.89 3.11
N GLU A 149 -12.27 -7.73 3.97
CA GLU A 149 -12.43 -9.18 3.75
C GLU A 149 -13.44 -9.47 2.63
N ALA A 150 -14.51 -8.68 2.55
CA ALA A 150 -15.55 -8.82 1.53
C ALA A 150 -15.17 -8.18 0.18
N SER A 151 -14.19 -7.27 0.17
CA SER A 151 -13.67 -6.67 -1.05
C SER A 151 -13.12 -7.74 -1.99
N LEU A 152 -13.49 -7.68 -3.27
CA LEU A 152 -12.97 -8.58 -4.31
C LEU A 152 -11.64 -8.12 -4.89
N ASP A 153 -11.36 -6.82 -4.77
CA ASP A 153 -10.24 -6.15 -5.42
C ASP A 153 -9.30 -5.50 -4.42
N VAL A 154 -8.06 -5.26 -4.86
CA VAL A 154 -7.08 -4.36 -4.25
C VAL A 154 -6.88 -3.13 -5.12
N ILE A 155 -6.40 -2.03 -4.55
CA ILE A 155 -5.95 -0.85 -5.31
C ILE A 155 -4.44 -0.91 -5.52
N GLU A 156 -4.01 -0.92 -6.76
CA GLU A 156 -2.60 -0.81 -7.13
C GLU A 156 -2.08 0.61 -6.91
N ILE A 157 -0.88 0.74 -6.33
CA ILE A 157 -0.34 2.04 -5.90
C ILE A 157 -0.07 2.99 -7.07
N TYR A 158 0.50 2.52 -8.18
CA TYR A 158 0.87 3.39 -9.30
C TYR A 158 -0.21 3.52 -10.38
N SER A 159 -0.96 2.45 -10.66
CA SER A 159 -2.07 2.51 -11.62
C SER A 159 -3.31 3.18 -11.04
N GLN A 160 -3.47 3.15 -9.71
CA GLN A 160 -4.69 3.56 -9.00
C GLN A 160 -5.96 2.80 -9.44
N ARG A 161 -5.79 1.63 -10.06
CA ARG A 161 -6.89 0.78 -10.50
C ARG A 161 -7.24 -0.28 -9.46
N ALA A 162 -8.51 -0.66 -9.44
CA ALA A 162 -8.97 -1.84 -8.72
C ALA A 162 -8.65 -3.09 -9.54
N VAL A 163 -7.95 -4.05 -8.94
CA VAL A 163 -7.56 -5.31 -9.58
C VAL A 163 -7.97 -6.49 -8.69
N PRO A 164 -8.52 -7.58 -9.25
CA PRO A 164 -8.95 -8.72 -8.45
C PRO A 164 -7.85 -9.32 -7.57
N LYS A 165 -8.20 -9.61 -6.31
CA LYS A 165 -7.31 -10.24 -5.32
C LYS A 165 -6.74 -11.57 -5.79
N ASN A 166 -7.50 -12.31 -6.60
CA ASN A 166 -7.10 -13.62 -7.12
C ASN A 166 -6.09 -13.54 -8.29
N LEU A 167 -5.75 -12.33 -8.76
CA LEU A 167 -4.68 -12.09 -9.73
C LEU A 167 -3.31 -11.81 -9.06
N ALA A 168 -3.22 -11.90 -7.74
CA ALA A 168 -1.97 -11.78 -7.00
C ALA A 168 -0.88 -12.70 -7.57
N GLY A 169 0.23 -12.10 -8.02
CA GLY A 169 1.40 -12.80 -8.56
C GLY A 169 1.22 -13.41 -9.96
N LYS A 170 0.11 -13.09 -10.64
CA LYS A 170 -0.12 -13.55 -12.02
C LYS A 170 0.45 -12.57 -13.05
N PRO A 171 0.82 -13.04 -14.26
CA PRO A 171 1.39 -12.17 -15.31
C PRO A 171 0.48 -11.03 -15.76
N ASP A 172 -0.84 -11.24 -15.71
CA ASP A 172 -1.89 -10.27 -16.05
C ASP A 172 -2.48 -9.58 -14.81
N GLY A 173 -1.83 -9.77 -13.65
CA GLY A 173 -2.30 -9.32 -12.36
C GLY A 173 -1.42 -8.24 -11.74
N TRP A 174 -1.27 -8.36 -10.42
CA TRP A 174 -0.51 -7.42 -9.61
C TRP A 174 0.58 -8.14 -8.83
N ASN A 175 1.66 -7.41 -8.55
CA ASN A 175 2.81 -7.87 -7.78
C ASN A 175 3.01 -7.04 -6.49
N ARG A 176 3.87 -7.55 -5.62
CA ARG A 176 4.36 -6.83 -4.44
C ARG A 176 5.47 -5.88 -4.88
N GLU A 177 5.19 -4.59 -4.80
CA GLU A 177 6.15 -3.52 -5.02
C GLU A 177 6.79 -3.14 -3.69
N HIS A 178 8.11 -3.22 -3.62
CA HIS A 178 8.89 -2.59 -2.53
C HIS A 178 9.08 -1.11 -2.86
N LEU A 179 8.50 -0.22 -2.05
CA LEU A 179 8.56 1.22 -2.27
C LEU A 179 9.99 1.74 -2.15
N TRP A 180 10.70 1.34 -1.09
CA TRP A 180 12.15 1.39 -1.04
C TRP A 180 12.71 0.26 -1.92
N PRO A 181 13.39 0.57 -3.04
CA PRO A 181 13.80 -0.46 -3.97
C PRO A 181 14.82 -1.40 -3.34
N ARG A 182 14.65 -2.72 -3.52
CA ARG A 182 15.47 -3.72 -2.85
C ARG A 182 16.97 -3.60 -3.14
N SER A 183 17.32 -3.15 -4.35
CA SER A 183 18.72 -2.94 -4.74
C SER A 183 19.43 -1.87 -3.92
N TYR A 184 18.70 -1.00 -3.22
CA TYR A 184 19.26 0.05 -2.36
C TYR A 184 19.42 -0.43 -0.92
N GLY A 185 20.02 -1.61 -0.71
CA GLY A 185 20.41 -2.08 0.62
C GLY A 185 19.39 -2.95 1.36
N LEU A 186 18.27 -3.36 0.76
CA LEU A 186 17.35 -4.33 1.40
C LEU A 186 17.74 -5.76 1.06
N THR A 187 18.67 -6.32 1.83
CA THR A 187 19.27 -7.63 1.57
C THR A 187 18.65 -8.77 2.37
N TYR A 188 18.19 -8.53 3.61
CA TYR A 188 17.71 -9.60 4.50
C TYR A 188 16.79 -9.06 5.61
N GLY A 189 16.18 -9.99 6.36
CA GLY A 189 15.48 -9.70 7.61
C GLY A 189 14.05 -9.18 7.45
N PRO A 190 13.50 -8.58 8.53
CA PRO A 190 12.12 -8.07 8.55
C PRO A 190 11.81 -7.05 7.45
N SER A 191 12.82 -6.30 6.99
CA SER A 191 12.70 -5.27 5.96
C SER A 191 12.17 -5.79 4.62
N LEU A 192 12.36 -7.09 4.33
CA LEU A 192 11.90 -7.72 3.09
C LEU A 192 10.40 -8.00 3.08
N THR A 193 9.76 -8.06 4.24
CA THR A 193 8.33 -8.38 4.40
C THR A 193 7.57 -7.30 5.17
N ASP A 194 8.20 -6.15 5.42
CA ASP A 194 7.59 -5.02 6.11
C ASP A 194 6.45 -4.41 5.27
N LEU A 195 5.24 -4.44 5.82
CA LEU A 195 4.02 -3.96 5.15
C LEU A 195 3.94 -2.43 5.05
N HIS A 196 4.77 -1.68 5.78
CA HIS A 196 4.92 -0.25 5.55
C HIS A 196 5.64 0.05 4.22
N ASN A 197 6.41 -0.91 3.71
CA ASN A 197 7.24 -0.77 2.52
C ASN A 197 6.70 -1.53 1.29
N ILE A 198 5.66 -2.33 1.43
CA ILE A 198 5.17 -3.19 0.35
C ILE A 198 3.74 -2.80 -0.03
N ARG A 199 3.48 -2.65 -1.33
CA ARG A 199 2.15 -2.34 -1.86
C ARG A 199 1.82 -3.17 -3.10
N PRO A 200 0.53 -3.38 -3.43
CA PRO A 200 0.13 -3.91 -4.74
C PRO A 200 0.54 -2.93 -5.85
N ALA A 201 1.16 -3.42 -6.92
CA ALA A 201 1.39 -2.66 -8.14
C ALA A 201 1.20 -3.55 -9.37
N ASP A 202 0.99 -2.94 -10.53
CA ASP A 202 1.00 -3.67 -11.79
C ASP A 202 2.37 -4.35 -12.02
N VAL A 203 2.37 -5.44 -12.79
CA VAL A 203 3.61 -6.19 -13.10
C VAL A 203 4.68 -5.37 -13.82
N ASN A 204 4.29 -4.29 -14.49
CA ASN A 204 5.16 -3.38 -15.25
C ASN A 204 5.58 -2.16 -14.43
N GLY A 205 5.50 -2.23 -13.10
CA GLY A 205 5.76 -1.13 -12.19
C GLY A 205 7.20 -0.57 -12.23
N LYS A 206 7.52 0.23 -11.21
CA LYS A 206 8.77 1.02 -11.13
C LYS A 206 10.06 0.21 -11.33
N GLY A 207 10.10 -1.01 -10.77
CA GLY A 207 11.33 -1.78 -10.64
C GLY A 207 12.30 -1.08 -9.68
N ASN A 208 13.59 -1.04 -10.00
CA ASN A 208 14.64 -0.47 -9.13
C ASN A 208 14.88 1.04 -9.29
N LYS A 209 14.03 1.75 -10.06
CA LYS A 209 14.17 3.21 -10.23
C LYS A 209 13.99 3.94 -8.90
N TYR A 210 14.70 5.05 -8.72
CA TYR A 210 14.48 5.94 -7.59
C TYR A 210 13.35 6.92 -7.88
N TYR A 211 12.78 7.53 -6.84
CA TYR A 211 11.70 8.48 -7.02
C TYR A 211 12.21 9.83 -7.48
N GLY A 212 11.55 10.39 -8.48
CA GLY A 212 11.87 11.69 -9.03
C GLY A 212 11.09 11.93 -10.32
N HIS A 213 10.88 13.20 -10.63
CA HIS A 213 10.44 13.59 -11.96
C HIS A 213 11.49 13.22 -12.99
N CYS A 214 11.05 12.98 -14.23
CA CYS A 214 11.99 12.87 -15.33
C CYS A 214 12.97 14.04 -15.32
N ALA A 215 14.25 13.77 -15.62
CA ALA A 215 15.19 14.88 -15.80
C ALA A 215 14.71 15.79 -16.94
N ALA A 216 14.91 17.11 -16.81
CA ALA A 216 14.64 18.04 -17.92
C ALA A 216 15.44 17.67 -19.20
N THR A 217 16.57 16.99 -19.03
CA THR A 217 17.45 16.49 -20.10
C THR A 217 17.09 15.08 -20.58
N SER A 218 16.07 14.45 -19.99
CA SER A 218 15.73 13.06 -20.29
C SER A 218 15.02 12.93 -21.64
N VAL A 219 15.71 12.39 -22.63
CA VAL A 219 15.16 12.11 -23.97
C VAL A 219 14.23 10.89 -24.00
N ARG A 220 14.11 10.15 -22.88
CA ARG A 220 13.27 8.94 -22.75
C ARG A 220 12.21 9.07 -21.65
N CYS A 221 11.84 10.29 -21.29
CA CYS A 221 10.73 10.49 -20.37
C CYS A 221 9.42 10.00 -20.99
N MET A 222 8.67 9.18 -20.26
CA MET A 222 7.36 8.68 -20.66
C MET A 222 6.31 9.06 -19.61
N ARG A 223 5.13 9.45 -20.11
CA ARG A 223 3.94 9.75 -19.31
C ARG A 223 2.69 9.39 -20.14
N PRO A 224 1.84 8.44 -19.71
CA PRO A 224 1.99 7.60 -18.52
C PRO A 224 3.23 6.68 -18.63
N ALA A 225 3.77 6.28 -17.48
CA ALA A 225 5.00 5.50 -17.40
C ALA A 225 4.93 4.12 -18.07
N ASN A 226 3.73 3.52 -18.10
CA ASN A 226 3.39 2.32 -18.86
C ASN A 226 1.89 2.36 -19.21
N HIS A 227 1.37 1.35 -19.93
CA HIS A 227 -0.03 1.32 -20.36
C HIS A 227 -1.03 1.17 -19.19
N GLU A 228 -0.60 0.59 -18.08
CA GLU A 228 -1.40 0.38 -16.88
C GLU A 228 -1.38 1.58 -15.92
N ALA A 229 -0.31 2.37 -15.93
CA ALA A 229 -0.04 3.42 -14.96
C ALA A 229 -1.05 4.57 -15.04
N ALA A 230 -1.24 5.25 -13.91
CA ALA A 230 -2.07 6.46 -13.88
C ALA A 230 -1.52 7.54 -14.85
N PRO A 231 -2.37 8.40 -15.44
CA PRO A 231 -1.98 9.36 -16.47
C PRO A 231 -0.89 10.36 -16.05
N ASP A 232 -0.72 10.58 -14.76
CA ASP A 232 0.27 11.47 -14.16
C ASP A 232 1.50 10.77 -13.58
N THR A 233 1.64 9.47 -13.84
CA THR A 233 2.86 8.71 -13.53
C THR A 233 3.90 8.93 -14.62
N GLU A 234 5.13 9.29 -14.24
CA GLU A 234 6.24 9.53 -15.16
C GLU A 234 7.36 8.51 -14.92
N THR A 235 8.11 8.17 -15.96
CA THR A 235 9.33 7.37 -15.82
C THR A 235 10.36 7.76 -16.86
N ASP A 236 11.64 7.63 -16.50
CA ASP A 236 12.74 7.52 -17.46
C ASP A 236 13.60 6.29 -17.16
N SER A 237 14.85 6.26 -17.62
CA SER A 237 15.77 5.14 -17.38
C SER A 237 16.12 4.92 -15.91
N GLU A 238 16.04 5.96 -15.08
CA GLU A 238 16.50 5.94 -13.69
C GLU A 238 15.41 6.32 -12.68
N ARG A 239 14.45 7.13 -13.11
CA ARG A 239 13.49 7.82 -12.27
C ARG A 239 12.08 7.36 -12.50
N TRP A 240 11.29 7.46 -11.44
CA TRP A 240 9.86 7.22 -11.45
C TRP A 240 9.14 8.28 -10.61
N ALA A 241 8.20 9.00 -11.22
CA ALA A 241 7.31 9.89 -10.49
C ALA A 241 5.96 9.16 -10.33
N PRO A 242 5.56 8.79 -9.11
CA PRO A 242 4.27 8.14 -8.89
C PRO A 242 3.15 9.19 -9.05
N PRO A 243 1.89 8.75 -9.22
CA PRO A 243 0.78 9.67 -9.38
C PRO A 243 0.64 10.56 -8.14
N LEU A 244 0.22 11.81 -8.34
CA LEU A 244 0.20 12.83 -7.29
C LEU A 244 -0.49 12.35 -6.01
N LYS A 245 -1.58 11.61 -6.16
CA LYS A 245 -2.43 11.11 -5.08
C LYS A 245 -1.69 10.20 -4.08
N VAL A 246 -0.61 9.53 -4.48
CA VAL A 246 0.12 8.58 -3.60
C VAL A 246 1.51 9.07 -3.20
N ARG A 247 1.96 10.23 -3.68
CA ARG A 247 3.29 10.76 -3.35
C ARG A 247 3.53 10.85 -1.85
N GLY A 248 2.54 11.33 -1.09
CA GLY A 248 2.63 11.39 0.36
C GLY A 248 2.72 10.02 1.04
N ASP A 249 2.02 9.01 0.52
CA ASP A 249 2.10 7.64 1.03
C ASP A 249 3.49 7.04 0.77
N VAL A 250 4.00 7.23 -0.44
CA VAL A 250 5.36 6.82 -0.83
C VAL A 250 6.40 7.50 0.04
N SER A 251 6.33 8.83 0.23
CA SER A 251 7.28 9.57 1.05
C SER A 251 7.30 9.07 2.50
N ARG A 252 6.13 8.83 3.10
CA ARG A 252 6.05 8.27 4.47
C ARG A 252 6.65 6.88 4.57
N ALA A 253 6.42 6.02 3.57
CA ALA A 253 7.03 4.70 3.54
C ALA A 253 8.57 4.78 3.46
N LEU A 254 9.10 5.68 2.63
CA LEU A 254 10.55 5.89 2.52
C LEU A 254 11.16 6.45 3.82
N MET A 255 10.52 7.44 4.44
CA MET A 255 10.94 7.98 5.74
C MET A 255 10.90 6.90 6.83
N TYR A 256 9.84 6.09 6.86
CA TYR A 256 9.74 4.94 7.76
C TYR A 256 10.91 3.97 7.55
N MET A 257 11.25 3.63 6.30
CA MET A 257 12.35 2.73 6.02
C MET A 257 13.71 3.28 6.47
N ALA A 258 13.95 4.58 6.27
CA ALA A 258 15.16 5.25 6.74
C ALA A 258 15.24 5.27 8.28
N VAL A 259 14.12 5.48 8.98
CA VAL A 259 14.08 5.46 10.46
C VAL A 259 14.27 4.05 11.01
N SER A 260 13.53 3.07 10.46
CA SER A 260 13.49 1.69 10.97
C SER A 260 14.76 0.92 10.67
N TYR A 261 15.34 1.16 9.49
CA TYR A 261 16.43 0.35 8.93
C TYR A 261 17.64 1.17 8.47
N GLY A 262 17.68 2.48 8.74
CA GLY A 262 18.86 3.31 8.48
C GLY A 262 20.05 2.77 9.26
N SER A 263 19.94 2.69 10.59
CA SER A 263 21.02 2.21 11.47
C SER A 263 20.87 0.73 11.89
N ASP A 264 22.01 0.13 12.28
CA ASP A 264 22.15 -1.21 12.86
C ASP A 264 21.53 -2.37 12.06
N GLN A 265 21.65 -2.34 10.74
CA GLN A 265 21.40 -3.55 9.95
C GLN A 265 22.42 -4.64 10.35
N LYS A 266 21.93 -5.78 10.84
CA LYS A 266 22.71 -6.76 11.61
C LYS A 266 23.86 -7.47 10.88
N ASP A 267 24.00 -7.30 9.57
CA ASP A 267 24.92 -8.05 8.73
C ASP A 267 25.70 -7.18 7.73
N GLY A 268 26.08 -5.95 8.11
CA GLY A 268 26.98 -5.08 7.33
C GLY A 268 26.38 -4.53 6.02
N ALA A 269 25.06 -4.60 5.88
CA ALA A 269 24.35 -3.96 4.77
C ALA A 269 24.44 -2.42 4.89
N PRO A 270 24.46 -1.71 3.75
CA PRO A 270 24.64 -0.26 3.76
C PRO A 270 23.50 0.45 4.49
N HIS A 271 23.85 1.55 5.15
CA HIS A 271 22.90 2.44 5.82
C HIS A 271 21.82 2.90 4.83
N LEU A 272 20.54 2.79 5.21
CA LEU A 272 19.45 3.31 4.40
C LEU A 272 19.28 4.81 4.66
N GLU A 273 19.80 5.62 3.75
CA GLU A 273 19.70 7.07 3.81
C GLU A 273 18.83 7.62 2.69
N LEU A 274 18.00 8.61 2.99
CA LEU A 274 17.32 9.39 1.96
C LEU A 274 18.34 10.32 1.31
N SER A 275 18.29 10.43 -0.02
CA SER A 275 19.19 11.28 -0.78
C SER A 275 18.49 11.84 -2.01
N ASP A 276 18.81 13.07 -2.37
CA ASP A 276 18.40 13.69 -3.63
C ASP A 276 19.12 13.09 -4.84
N SER A 277 20.22 12.35 -4.61
CA SER A 277 21.00 11.63 -5.62
C SER A 277 21.26 10.20 -5.14
N PRO A 278 20.24 9.33 -5.12
CA PRO A 278 20.37 7.97 -4.63
C PRO A 278 21.42 7.21 -5.43
N SER A 279 22.37 6.60 -4.73
CA SER A 279 23.36 5.71 -5.33
C SER A 279 23.57 4.50 -4.43
N ILE A 280 23.83 3.36 -5.05
CA ILE A 280 24.34 2.21 -4.31
C ILE A 280 25.84 2.45 -4.22
N ARG A 281 26.35 2.80 -3.03
CA ARG A 281 27.80 2.72 -2.78
C ARG A 281 28.18 1.25 -3.03
N LYS A 282 28.87 1.00 -4.13
CA LYS A 282 29.44 -0.32 -4.44
C LYS A 282 30.78 -0.46 -3.75
#